data_AF-A0A7J7KUU3-F1
#
_entry.id   AF-A0A7J7KUU3-F1
#
_cell.length_a   1.000
_cell.length_b   1.000
_cell.length_c   1.000
_cell.angle_alpha   90.00
_cell.angle_beta   90.00
_cell.angle_gamma   90.00
#
_symmetry.space_group_name_H-M   'P 1'
#
loop_
_entity.id
_entity.type
_entity.pdbx_description
1 polymer ?
#
loop_
_entity_poly.entity_id
_entity_poly.type
_entity_poly.pdbx_seq_one_letter_code
_entity_poly.pdbx_strand_id
1 'polypeptide(L)'
;MENLLPFSLSVPKILEEDISNLQRGDEVEESSGSRVDYIIKSSVRNIFFGMLEIGGNNKIVEEEDEEANEGLLRLAKEIEELATKEKENFSPIINRWHLIAAGVAAMTLHNCYGTVLKEYLTGVSTLSNEVIGVL
;
A
#
# COMPACT_ATOMS: atom_id res chain seq x y z
N MET A 1 6.63 17.09 -11.10
CA MET A 1 6.63 16.37 -9.81
C MET A 1 5.23 15.86 -9.60
N GLU A 2 5.03 14.58 -9.88
CA GLU A 2 3.79 13.86 -9.64
C GLU A 2 3.91 13.30 -8.22
N ASN A 3 3.22 13.97 -7.29
CA ASN A 3 3.30 13.82 -5.83
C ASN A 3 2.74 12.47 -5.35
N LEU A 4 3.00 12.02 -4.11
CA LEU A 4 2.54 10.73 -3.54
C LEU A 4 1.17 10.75 -2.84
N LEU A 5 0.53 11.90 -2.78
CA LEU A 5 -0.91 12.03 -2.54
C LEU A 5 -1.77 10.97 -3.27
N PRO A 6 -1.45 10.53 -4.51
CA PRO A 6 -2.19 9.49 -5.19
C PRO A 6 -2.31 8.20 -4.40
N PHE A 7 -1.31 7.75 -3.63
CA PHE A 7 -1.46 6.50 -2.90
C PHE A 7 -2.41 6.65 -1.70
N SER A 8 -2.25 7.69 -0.87
CA SER A 8 -3.16 7.97 0.24
C SER A 8 -4.59 8.26 -0.24
N LEU A 9 -4.74 8.79 -1.47
CA LEU A 9 -6.03 9.07 -2.11
C LEU A 9 -6.61 7.86 -2.88
N SER A 10 -5.79 6.88 -3.28
CA SER A 10 -6.21 5.72 -4.07
C SER A 10 -6.62 4.54 -3.20
N VAL A 11 -6.00 4.37 -2.03
CA VAL A 11 -6.39 3.31 -1.08
C VAL A 11 -7.87 3.44 -0.67
N PRO A 12 -8.38 4.61 -0.26
CA PRO A 12 -9.81 4.77 0.04
C PRO A 12 -10.71 4.47 -1.15
N LYS A 13 -10.30 4.86 -2.37
CA LYS A 13 -11.08 4.62 -3.60
C LYS A 13 -11.18 3.13 -3.95
N ILE A 14 -10.06 2.41 -3.86
CA ILE A 14 -10.03 0.95 -4.12
C ILE A 14 -10.88 0.23 -3.06
N LEU A 15 -10.80 0.67 -1.80
CA LEU A 15 -11.60 0.11 -0.71
C LEU A 15 -13.10 0.33 -0.90
N GLU A 16 -13.52 1.55 -1.28
CA GLU A 16 -14.92 1.88 -1.54
C GLU A 16 -15.49 1.08 -2.72
N GLU A 17 -14.72 0.92 -3.80
CA GLU A 17 -15.11 0.14 -4.98
C GLU A 17 -15.33 -1.35 -4.63
N ASP A 18 -14.44 -1.93 -3.82
CA ASP A 18 -14.56 -3.33 -3.39
C ASP A 18 -15.72 -3.55 -2.42
N ILE A 19 -15.99 -2.61 -1.50
CA ILE A 19 -17.17 -2.66 -0.62
C ILE A 19 -18.47 -2.56 -1.43
N SER A 20 -18.48 -1.75 -2.49
CA SER A 20 -19.63 -1.62 -3.39
C SER A 20 -19.94 -2.94 -4.12
N ASN A 21 -18.90 -3.72 -4.44
CA ASN A 21 -19.05 -5.03 -5.06
C ASN A 21 -19.60 -6.09 -4.09
N LEU A 22 -19.29 -5.96 -2.79
CA LEU A 22 -19.85 -6.82 -1.74
C LEU A 22 -21.37 -6.63 -1.57
N GLN A 23 -21.87 -5.39 -1.59
CA GLN A 23 -23.30 -5.10 -1.44
C GLN A 23 -24.18 -5.69 -2.56
N ARG A 24 -23.57 -6.12 -3.67
CA ARG A 24 -24.26 -6.74 -4.81
C ARG A 24 -24.35 -8.26 -4.72
N GLY A 25 -23.58 -8.89 -3.82
CA GLY A 25 -23.54 -10.33 -3.61
C GLY A 25 -23.69 -10.65 -2.14
N ASP A 26 -24.92 -10.87 -1.69
CA ASP A 26 -25.19 -11.25 -0.31
C ASP A 26 -25.23 -12.79 -0.20
N GLU A 27 -24.27 -13.36 0.52
CA GLU A 27 -24.49 -14.24 1.66
C GLU A 27 -23.14 -14.57 2.31
N VAL A 28 -23.06 -14.26 3.60
CA VAL A 28 -21.90 -14.45 4.47
C VAL A 28 -21.72 -15.94 4.76
N GLU A 29 -20.71 -16.56 4.15
CA GLU A 29 -20.14 -17.79 4.67
C GLU A 29 -18.78 -17.46 5.32
N GLU A 30 -18.72 -17.62 6.63
CA GLU A 30 -17.50 -17.51 7.43
C GLU A 30 -16.62 -18.77 7.17
N SER A 31 -15.99 -18.83 6.00
CA SER A 31 -15.10 -19.93 5.57
C SER A 31 -14.33 -19.50 4.31
N SER A 32 -13.08 -19.94 4.16
CA SER A 32 -12.13 -19.56 3.08
C SER A 32 -11.66 -18.10 3.09
N GLY A 33 -12.55 -17.11 3.29
CA GLY A 33 -12.22 -15.70 3.18
C GLY A 33 -11.09 -15.25 4.13
N SER A 34 -11.12 -15.69 5.39
CA SER A 34 -10.06 -15.46 6.38
C SER A 34 -8.68 -15.98 5.95
N ARG A 35 -8.62 -17.12 5.26
CA ARG A 35 -7.37 -17.73 4.79
C ARG A 35 -6.86 -17.01 3.55
N VAL A 36 -7.75 -16.66 2.63
CA VAL A 36 -7.43 -15.86 1.45
C VAL A 36 -6.89 -14.49 1.89
N ASP A 37 -7.53 -13.86 2.87
CA ASP A 37 -7.07 -12.64 3.54
C ASP A 37 -5.64 -12.75 4.04
N TYR A 38 -5.35 -13.82 4.79
CA TYR A 38 -4.03 -14.07 5.32
C TYR A 38 -2.99 -14.20 4.20
N ILE A 39 -3.33 -14.89 3.10
CA ILE A 39 -2.43 -15.07 1.95
C ILE A 39 -2.20 -13.74 1.24
N ILE A 40 -3.25 -12.98 0.94
CA ILE A 40 -3.15 -11.65 0.32
C ILE A 40 -2.26 -10.76 1.19
N LYS A 41 -2.59 -10.64 2.48
CA LYS A 41 -1.83 -9.84 3.45
C LYS A 41 -0.36 -10.25 3.51
N SER A 42 -0.08 -11.55 3.57
CA SER A 42 1.30 -12.06 3.66
C SER A 42 2.08 -11.84 2.36
N SER A 43 1.47 -12.10 1.20
CA SER A 43 2.08 -11.89 -0.12
C SER A 43 2.40 -10.42 -0.36
N VAL A 44 1.43 -9.55 -0.07
CA VAL A 44 1.56 -8.09 -0.23
C VAL A 44 2.66 -7.55 0.67
N ARG A 45 2.70 -7.95 1.95
CA ARG A 45 3.80 -7.60 2.86
C ARG A 45 5.15 -8.07 2.32
N ASN A 46 5.24 -9.31 1.84
CA ASN A 46 6.49 -9.85 1.32
C ASN A 46 7.02 -9.06 0.12
N ILE A 47 6.14 -8.68 -0.82
CA ILE A 47 6.53 -7.84 -1.96
C ILE A 47 6.94 -6.44 -1.49
N PHE A 48 6.19 -5.83 -0.57
CA PHE A 48 6.54 -4.52 0.00
C PHE A 48 7.93 -4.54 0.64
N PHE A 49 8.23 -5.54 1.47
CA PHE A 49 9.56 -5.66 2.09
C PHE A 49 10.63 -5.93 1.03
N GLY A 50 10.35 -6.73 0.02
CA GLY A 50 11.24 -6.90 -1.12
C GLY A 50 11.52 -5.59 -1.88
N MET A 51 10.51 -4.71 -2.03
CA MET A 51 10.70 -3.37 -2.62
C MET A 51 11.58 -2.49 -1.73
N LEU A 52 11.41 -2.56 -0.41
CA LEU A 52 12.26 -1.84 0.54
C LEU A 52 13.72 -2.33 0.50
N GLU A 53 13.93 -3.63 0.31
CA GLU A 53 15.27 -4.24 0.20
C GLU A 53 15.94 -3.98 -1.16
N ILE A 54 15.17 -3.99 -2.26
CA ILE A 54 15.68 -3.77 -3.63
C ILE A 54 15.87 -2.26 -3.92
N GLY A 55 14.95 -1.43 -3.42
CA GLY A 55 15.01 0.03 -3.51
C GLY A 55 15.92 0.67 -2.46
N GLY A 56 16.19 -0.04 -1.36
CA GLY A 56 16.96 0.44 -0.21
C GLY A 56 18.13 -0.49 0.13
N ASN A 57 19.31 -0.17 -0.40
CA ASN A 57 20.54 -0.44 0.34
C ASN A 57 20.54 0.46 1.58
N ASN A 58 19.98 0.04 2.72
CA ASN A 58 20.23 0.54 4.08
C ASN A 58 20.35 2.08 4.33
N LYS A 59 19.90 2.96 3.45
CA LYS A 59 20.24 4.40 3.44
C LYS A 59 19.15 5.35 3.97
N ILE A 60 17.94 4.85 4.22
CA ILE A 60 16.83 5.68 4.76
C ILE A 60 17.10 6.08 6.23
N VAL A 61 18.07 5.44 6.89
CA VAL A 61 18.35 5.62 8.34
C VAL A 61 19.57 6.52 8.60
N GLU A 62 20.41 6.83 7.60
CA GLU A 62 21.71 7.51 7.85
C GLU A 62 22.03 8.74 6.97
N GLU A 63 21.20 9.13 5.99
CA GLU A 63 21.54 10.22 5.06
C GLU A 63 20.62 11.46 5.14
N GLU A 64 21.14 12.59 4.64
CA GLU A 64 20.53 13.92 4.64
C GLU A 64 19.06 13.89 4.20
N ASP A 65 18.22 14.73 4.83
CA ASP A 65 16.75 14.74 4.72
C ASP A 65 16.20 14.65 3.27
N GLU A 66 16.98 15.08 2.27
CA GLU A 66 16.64 15.00 0.84
C GLU A 66 16.69 13.58 0.25
N GLU A 67 17.70 12.75 0.57
CA GLU A 67 17.87 11.39 0.00
C GLU A 67 16.82 10.43 0.57
N ALA A 68 16.47 10.59 1.86
CA ALA A 68 15.38 9.86 2.50
C ALA A 68 14.01 10.22 1.90
N ASN A 69 13.78 11.50 1.59
CA ASN A 69 12.55 11.95 0.96
C ASN A 69 12.38 11.40 -0.46
N GLU A 70 13.44 11.41 -1.27
CA GLU A 70 13.42 10.83 -2.62
C GLU A 70 13.16 9.31 -2.59
N GLY A 71 13.75 8.61 -1.62
CA GLY A 71 13.49 7.19 -1.38
C GLY A 71 12.01 6.90 -1.05
N LEU A 72 11.39 7.72 -0.20
CA LEU A 72 9.96 7.62 0.12
C LEU A 72 9.07 7.93 -1.09
N LEU A 73 9.40 8.99 -1.83
CA LEU A 73 8.75 9.36 -3.10
C LEU A 73 8.74 8.21 -4.10
N ARG A 74 9.87 7.53 -4.25
CA ARG A 74 9.97 6.35 -5.11
C ARG A 74 9.15 5.19 -4.57
N LEU A 75 9.26 4.90 -3.28
CA LEU A 75 8.57 3.78 -2.64
C LEU A 75 7.05 3.86 -2.83
N ALA A 76 6.42 5.01 -2.59
CA ALA A 76 4.97 5.07 -2.74
C ALA A 76 4.49 5.10 -4.21
N LYS A 77 5.33 5.47 -5.19
CA LYS A 77 5.03 5.22 -6.61
C LYS A 77 5.03 3.74 -6.94
N GLU A 78 6.05 3.02 -6.50
CA GLU A 78 6.14 1.56 -6.70
C GLU A 78 4.97 0.83 -6.01
N ILE A 79 4.51 1.32 -4.86
CA ILE A 79 3.35 0.78 -4.15
C ILE A 79 2.02 1.11 -4.87
N GLU A 80 1.88 2.31 -5.44
CA GLU A 80 0.70 2.68 -6.24
C GLU A 80 0.58 1.79 -7.49
N GLU A 81 1.70 1.56 -8.19
CA GLU A 81 1.75 0.63 -9.32
C GLU A 81 1.43 -0.80 -8.89
N LEU A 82 1.95 -1.24 -7.74
CA LEU A 82 1.66 -2.57 -7.18
C LEU A 82 0.17 -2.74 -6.84
N ALA A 83 -0.45 -1.74 -6.22
CA ALA A 83 -1.87 -1.74 -5.91
C ALA A 83 -2.73 -1.81 -7.18
N THR A 84 -2.36 -1.03 -8.20
CA THR A 84 -3.05 -1.05 -9.50
C THR A 84 -2.92 -2.41 -10.17
N LYS A 85 -1.71 -2.99 -10.17
CA LYS A 85 -1.44 -4.30 -10.78
C LYS A 85 -2.14 -5.44 -10.05
N GLU A 86 -2.22 -5.38 -8.73
CA GLU A 86 -3.00 -6.32 -7.91
C GLU A 86 -4.48 -6.26 -8.31
N LYS A 87 -5.07 -5.07 -8.33
CA LYS A 87 -6.47 -4.83 -8.67
C LYS A 87 -6.82 -5.30 -10.09
N GLU A 88 -5.96 -5.03 -11.07
CA GLU A 88 -6.25 -5.36 -12.47
C GLU A 88 -6.03 -6.84 -12.81
N ASN A 89 -5.06 -7.50 -12.18
CA ASN A 89 -4.63 -8.84 -12.61
C ASN A 89 -4.99 -9.96 -11.63
N PHE A 90 -4.96 -9.69 -10.32
CA PHE A 90 -5.11 -10.73 -9.29
C PHE A 90 -6.49 -10.70 -8.65
N SER A 91 -7.00 -9.51 -8.33
CA SER A 91 -8.35 -9.35 -7.80
C SER A 91 -9.44 -10.01 -8.65
N PRO A 92 -9.48 -9.92 -10.00
CA PRO A 92 -10.52 -10.59 -10.79
C PRO A 92 -10.51 -12.13 -10.66
N ILE A 93 -9.34 -12.70 -10.37
CA ILE A 93 -9.15 -14.14 -10.17
C ILE A 93 -9.57 -14.55 -8.76
N ILE A 94 -9.20 -13.73 -7.76
CA ILE A 94 -9.38 -14.02 -6.33
C ILE A 94 -10.78 -13.60 -5.84
N ASN A 95 -11.45 -12.66 -6.51
CA ASN A 95 -12.79 -12.14 -6.15
C ASN A 95 -13.89 -13.21 -6.16
N ARG A 96 -13.66 -14.35 -6.82
CA ARG A 96 -14.57 -15.52 -6.74
C ARG A 96 -14.54 -16.20 -5.36
N TRP A 97 -13.52 -15.94 -4.56
CA TRP A 97 -13.28 -16.52 -3.24
C TRP A 97 -13.18 -15.46 -2.14
N HIS A 98 -12.97 -14.20 -2.51
CA HIS A 98 -12.88 -13.07 -1.59
C HIS A 98 -13.26 -11.74 -2.27
N LEU A 99 -14.51 -11.31 -2.10
CA LEU A 99 -15.11 -10.18 -2.84
C LEU A 99 -14.42 -8.81 -2.63
N ILE A 100 -13.55 -8.70 -1.62
CA ILE A 100 -12.82 -7.48 -1.25
C ILE A 100 -11.29 -7.65 -1.33
N ALA A 101 -10.79 -8.52 -2.22
CA ALA A 101 -9.38 -8.83 -2.32
C ALA A 101 -8.50 -7.59 -2.58
N ALA A 102 -8.94 -6.67 -3.45
CA ALA A 102 -8.20 -5.45 -3.79
C ALA A 102 -8.15 -4.49 -2.61
N GLY A 103 -9.27 -4.33 -1.90
CA GLY A 103 -9.39 -3.51 -0.70
C GLY A 103 -8.49 -4.03 0.42
N VAL A 104 -8.40 -5.35 0.59
CA VAL A 104 -7.51 -5.98 1.57
C VAL A 104 -6.03 -5.78 1.19
N ALA A 105 -5.67 -5.92 -0.08
CA ALA A 105 -4.32 -5.65 -0.57
C ALA A 105 -3.94 -4.17 -0.37
N ALA A 106 -4.81 -3.25 -0.80
CA ALA A 106 -4.61 -1.80 -0.69
C ALA A 106 -4.48 -1.34 0.76
N MET A 107 -5.35 -1.81 1.66
CA MET A 107 -5.24 -1.51 3.10
C MET A 107 -3.96 -2.08 3.71
N THR A 108 -3.54 -3.27 3.28
CA THR A 108 -2.28 -3.86 3.74
C THR A 108 -1.08 -3.01 3.31
N LEU A 109 -1.03 -2.58 2.04
CA LEU A 109 0.01 -1.68 1.53
C LEU A 109 0.02 -0.35 2.28
N HIS A 110 -1.16 0.23 2.56
CA HIS A 110 -1.28 1.46 3.32
C HIS A 110 -0.69 1.34 4.73
N ASN A 111 -0.99 0.26 5.43
CA ASN A 111 -0.45 0.01 6.77
C ASN A 111 1.07 -0.19 6.76
N CYS A 112 1.60 -0.89 5.74
CA CYS A 112 3.04 -1.04 5.55
C CYS A 112 3.73 0.30 5.29
N TYR A 113 3.20 1.10 4.36
CA TYR A 113 3.74 2.43 4.06
C TYR A 113 3.66 3.37 5.26
N GLY A 114 2.52 3.40 5.96
CA GLY A 114 2.33 4.21 7.16
C GLY A 114 3.32 3.88 8.27
N THR A 115 3.78 2.63 8.37
CA THR A 115 4.83 2.24 9.32
C THR A 115 6.18 2.87 8.97
N VAL A 116 6.56 2.82 7.68
CA VAL A 116 7.81 3.43 7.18
C VAL A 116 7.76 4.96 7.26
N LEU A 117 6.64 5.55 6.85
CA LEU A 117 6.40 6.99 6.90
C LEU A 117 6.47 7.51 8.34
N LYS A 118 5.89 6.78 9.30
CA LYS A 118 5.96 7.16 10.72
C LYS A 118 7.40 7.22 11.21
N GLU A 119 8.23 6.24 10.85
CA GLU A 119 9.64 6.23 11.22
C GLU A 119 10.38 7.42 10.64
N TYR A 120 10.18 7.72 9.35
CA TYR A 120 10.75 8.89 8.69
C TYR A 120 10.37 10.21 9.41
N LEU A 121 9.08 10.38 9.73
CA LEU A 121 8.58 11.57 10.42
C LEU A 121 9.14 11.75 11.83
N THR A 122 9.71 10.71 12.46
CA THR A 122 10.39 10.87 13.75
C THR A 122 11.68 11.67 13.65
N GLY A 123 12.34 11.66 12.47
CA GLY A 123 13.55 12.44 12.19
C GLY A 123 13.28 13.86 11.68
N VAL A 124 12.06 14.14 11.22
CA VAL A 124 11.69 15.42 10.61
C VAL A 124 11.39 16.48 11.68
N SER A 125 12.15 17.58 11.66
CA SER A 125 11.97 18.71 12.60
C SER A 125 11.09 19.85 12.06
N THR A 126 10.97 19.98 10.74
CA THR A 126 10.16 21.01 10.08
C THR A 126 9.33 20.42 8.93
N LEU A 127 8.08 20.84 8.82
CA LEU A 127 7.19 20.40 7.75
C LEU A 127 7.49 21.20 6.48
N SER A 128 8.35 20.66 5.61
CA SER A 128 8.70 21.27 4.32
C SER A 128 7.79 20.77 3.19
N ASN A 129 7.90 21.36 1.99
CA ASN A 129 7.10 20.91 0.83
C ASN A 129 7.44 19.48 0.42
N GLU A 130 8.70 19.09 0.63
CA GLU A 130 9.24 17.75 0.39
C GLU A 130 8.53 16.74 1.31
N VAL A 131 8.49 17.03 2.61
CA VAL A 131 7.79 16.21 3.62
C VAL A 131 6.29 16.15 3.34
N ILE A 132 5.66 17.26 2.92
CA ILE A 132 4.25 17.27 2.51
C ILE A 132 4.03 16.36 1.28
N GLY A 133 5.03 16.23 0.41
CA GLY A 133 4.96 15.42 -0.79
C GLY A 133 4.88 13.92 -0.54
N VAL A 134 5.30 13.44 0.65
CA VAL A 134 5.28 12.02 1.06
C VAL A 134 4.14 11.66 2.03
N LEU A 135 3.35 12.65 2.48
CA LEU A 135 2.13 12.46 3.28
C LEU A 135 0.91 12.19 2.38
#